data_AF-A0A2V9HL07-F1
#
_entry.id   AF-A0A2V9HL07-F1
#
_cell.length_a   1.000
_cell.length_b   1.000
_cell.length_c   1.000
_cell.angle_alpha   90.00
_cell.angle_beta   90.00
_cell.angle_gamma   90.00
#
_symmetry.space_group_name_H-M   'P 1'
#
loop_
_entity.id
_entity.type
_entity.pdbx_description
1 polymer ?
#
loop_
_entity_poly.entity_id
_entity_poly.type
_entity_poly.pdbx_seq_one_letter_code
_entity_poly.pdbx_strand_id
1 'polypeptide(L)' 'MKSIGPADLDLEFSIPIFVIQGEKDFTTPTALARQYLESIKAPRKEFVLIKGGGHFAVFMRSDQFLQGLVAGVRPLALAT' A
#
# COMPACT_ATOMS: atom_id res chain seq x y z
N MET A 1 -0.55 -17.06 22.54
CA MET A 1 -1.18 -15.86 21.94
C MET A 1 -1.76 -16.28 20.60
N LYS A 2 -3.04 -16.02 20.33
CA LYS A 2 -3.65 -16.35 19.02
C LYS A 2 -3.22 -15.28 18.02
N SER A 3 -2.63 -15.70 16.90
CA SER A 3 -2.37 -14.77 15.79
C SER A 3 -3.69 -14.45 15.11
N ILE A 4 -3.92 -13.17 14.81
CA ILE A 4 -5.03 -12.71 13.97
C ILE A 4 -4.52 -12.52 12.54
N GLY A 5 -5.32 -12.90 11.56
CA GLY A 5 -5.05 -12.72 10.13
C GLY A 5 -6.03 -11.75 9.48
N PRO A 6 -5.85 -11.40 8.20
CA PRO A 6 -6.77 -10.49 7.49
C PRO A 6 -8.22 -10.97 7.47
N ALA A 7 -8.46 -12.29 7.48
CA ALA A 7 -9.80 -12.87 7.54
C ALA A 7 -10.53 -12.62 8.87
N ASP A 8 -9.80 -12.23 9.93
CA ASP A 8 -10.35 -11.89 11.23
C ASP A 8 -10.65 -10.39 11.38
N LEU A 9 -10.41 -9.58 10.33
CA LEU A 9 -10.58 -8.12 10.33
C LEU A 9 -11.78 -7.70 9.46
N ASP A 10 -12.40 -6.57 9.83
CA ASP A 10 -13.31 -5.88 8.92
C ASP A 10 -12.48 -5.05 7.92
N LEU A 11 -12.48 -5.49 6.65
CA LEU A 11 -11.64 -4.95 5.60
C LEU A 11 -12.44 -4.36 4.45
N GLU A 12 -13.66 -3.90 4.71
CA GLU A 12 -14.50 -3.19 3.73
C GLU A 12 -14.37 -1.67 3.90
N PHE A 13 -13.96 -0.98 2.84
CA PHE A 13 -13.78 0.47 2.83
C PHE A 13 -14.56 1.11 1.69
N SER A 14 -15.22 2.23 1.98
CA SER A 14 -15.96 3.04 0.98
C SER A 14 -15.06 4.01 0.20
N ILE A 15 -13.74 3.98 0.44
CA ILE A 15 -12.76 4.90 -0.15
C ILE A 15 -11.66 4.13 -0.91
N PRO A 16 -11.01 4.73 -1.92
CA PRO A 16 -9.84 4.15 -2.57
C PRO A 16 -8.70 3.87 -1.58
N ILE A 17 -8.01 2.73 -1.73
CA ILE A 17 -6.85 2.34 -0.91
C ILE A 17 -5.60 2.19 -1.78
N PHE A 18 -4.50 2.80 -1.35
CA PHE A 18 -3.20 2.69 -2.02
C PHE A 18 -2.16 2.22 -1.01
N VAL A 19 -1.39 1.18 -1.36
CA VAL A 19 -0.23 0.73 -0.58
C VAL A 19 1.02 1.03 -1.40
N ILE A 20 1.85 1.94 -0.92
CA ILE A 20 3.15 2.27 -1.53
C ILE A 20 4.23 1.57 -0.70
N GLN A 21 4.86 0.53 -1.27
CA GLN A 21 5.68 -0.43 -0.54
C GLN A 21 7.09 -0.54 -1.12
N GLY A 22 8.11 -0.58 -0.26
CA GLY A 22 9.47 -0.92 -0.66
C GLY A 22 9.57 -2.37 -1.14
N GLU A 23 10.18 -2.61 -2.30
CA GLU A 23 10.34 -3.96 -2.87
C GLU A 23 11.00 -4.97 -1.92
N LYS A 24 11.99 -4.52 -1.14
CA LYS A 24 12.85 -5.31 -0.26
C LYS A 24 12.62 -4.95 1.22
N ASP A 25 11.40 -4.58 1.58
CA ASP A 25 11.05 -4.36 2.98
C ASP A 25 11.00 -5.71 3.73
N PHE A 26 11.83 -5.87 4.75
CA PHE A 26 11.86 -7.05 5.61
C PHE A 26 11.13 -6.81 6.95
N THR A 27 10.81 -5.56 7.28
CA THR A 27 10.08 -5.18 8.50
C THR A 27 8.59 -5.34 8.29
N THR A 28 8.07 -4.88 7.14
CA THR A 28 6.74 -5.23 6.64
C THR A 28 6.90 -5.98 5.32
N PRO A 29 7.04 -7.32 5.33
CA PRO A 29 7.34 -8.08 4.12
C PRO A 29 6.40 -7.76 2.97
N THR A 30 6.96 -7.40 1.82
CA THR A 30 6.23 -6.98 0.60
C THR A 30 5.14 -7.96 0.21
N ALA A 31 5.41 -9.27 0.32
CA ALA A 31 4.44 -10.32 0.01
C ALA A 31 3.23 -10.29 0.97
N LEU A 32 3.45 -10.06 2.26
CA LEU A 32 2.38 -9.97 3.26
C LEU A 32 1.58 -8.67 3.10
N ALA A 33 2.24 -7.56 2.79
CA ALA A 33 1.56 -6.30 2.47
C ALA A 33 0.65 -6.45 1.25
N ARG A 34 1.10 -7.20 0.22
CA ARG A 34 0.28 -7.50 -0.96
C ARG A 34 -0.92 -8.37 -0.62
N GLN A 35 -0.69 -9.46 0.12
CA GLN A 35 -1.78 -10.35 0.58
C GLN A 35 -2.82 -9.59 1.42
N TYR A 36 -2.37 -8.67 2.27
CA TYR A 36 -3.26 -7.80 3.04
C TYR A 36 -4.10 -6.92 2.12
N LEU A 37 -3.50 -6.22 1.14
CA LEU A 37 -4.26 -5.41 0.19
C LEU A 37 -5.24 -6.24 -0.64
N GLU A 38 -4.87 -7.46 -1.04
CA GLU A 38 -5.74 -8.38 -1.77
C GLU A 38 -7.01 -8.71 -0.97
N SER A 39 -6.89 -8.89 0.36
CA SER A 39 -8.03 -9.18 1.24
C SER A 39 -8.99 -8.01 1.48
N ILE A 40 -8.57 -6.78 1.22
CA ILE A 40 -9.42 -5.58 1.37
C ILE A 40 -10.51 -5.53 0.30
N LYS A 41 -11.72 -5.06 0.61
CA LYS A 41 -12.70 -4.61 -0.40
C LYS A 41 -12.77 -3.09 -0.39
N ALA A 42 -12.58 -2.48 -1.56
CA ALA A 42 -12.64 -1.03 -1.72
C ALA A 42 -13.02 -0.68 -3.16
N PRO A 43 -13.60 0.51 -3.43
CA PRO A 43 -13.96 0.94 -4.78
C PRO A 43 -12.76 1.00 -5.74
N ARG A 44 -11.55 1.19 -5.20
CA ARG A 44 -10.28 1.05 -5.93
C ARG A 44 -9.19 0.63 -4.96
N LYS A 45 -8.30 -0.26 -5.40
CA LYS A 45 -7.11 -0.68 -4.65
C LYS A 45 -5.89 -0.69 -5.57
N GLU A 46 -4.75 -0.22 -5.10
CA GLU A 46 -3.52 -0.23 -5.88
C GLU A 46 -2.28 -0.51 -5.03
N PHE A 47 -1.38 -1.35 -5.54
CA PHE A 47 -0.11 -1.68 -4.90
C PHE A 47 1.03 -1.07 -5.71
N VAL A 48 1.63 0.00 -5.19
CA VAL A 48 2.71 0.74 -5.84
C VAL A 48 4.04 0.25 -5.26
N LEU A 49 4.81 -0.48 -6.07
CA LEU A 49 6.10 -1.02 -5.65
C LEU A 49 7.23 0.00 -5.89
N ILE A 50 7.95 0.37 -4.84
CA ILE A 50 9.18 1.18 -4.93
C ILE A 50 10.37 0.25 -5.18
N LYS A 51 10.90 0.30 -6.39
CA LYS A 51 12.01 -0.58 -6.83
C LYS A 51 13.28 -0.29 -6.03
N GLY A 52 13.89 -1.35 -5.52
CA GLY A 52 15.07 -1.28 -4.65
C GLY A 52 14.85 -0.55 -3.33
N GLY A 53 13.61 -0.26 -2.94
CA GLY A 53 13.25 0.33 -1.65
C GLY A 53 13.14 -0.73 -0.54
N GLY A 54 13.57 -0.40 0.68
CA GLY A 54 13.30 -1.19 1.89
C GLY A 54 12.23 -0.53 2.76
N HIS A 55 12.29 -0.72 4.07
CA HIS A 55 11.32 -0.13 5.01
C HIS A 55 11.23 1.39 4.94
N PHE A 56 12.37 2.06 4.79
CA PHE A 56 12.45 3.52 4.67
C PHE A 56 12.32 4.03 3.22
N ALA A 57 11.64 3.28 2.34
CA ALA A 57 11.49 3.62 0.92
C ALA A 57 10.92 5.04 0.70
N VAL A 58 9.98 5.48 1.55
CA VAL A 58 9.41 6.83 1.50
C VAL A 58 10.48 7.94 1.60
N PHE A 59 11.57 7.71 2.33
CA PHE A 59 12.66 8.68 2.49
C PHE A 59 13.79 8.44 1.49
N MET A 60 14.19 7.17 1.30
CA MET A 60 15.38 6.80 0.53
C MET A 60 15.13 6.74 -0.98
N ARG A 61 13.87 6.80 -1.41
CA ARG A 61 13.39 6.79 -2.80
C ARG A 61 12.19 7.75 -2.92
N SER A 62 12.36 8.95 -2.37
CA SER A 62 11.29 9.95 -2.26
C SER A 62 10.75 10.40 -3.61
N ASP A 63 11.56 10.32 -4.67
CA ASP A 63 11.17 10.54 -6.07
C ASP A 63 10.10 9.54 -6.52
N GLN A 64 10.34 8.23 -6.33
CA GLN A 64 9.38 7.18 -6.69
C GLN A 64 8.13 7.23 -5.80
N PHE A 65 8.30 7.54 -4.51
CA PHE A 65 7.18 7.72 -3.60
C PHE A 65 6.29 8.89 -4.06
N LEU A 66 6.88 10.05 -4.35
CA LEU A 66 6.17 11.22 -4.86
C LEU A 66 5.47 10.91 -6.18
N GLN A 67 6.12 10.19 -7.09
CA GLN A 67 5.51 9.76 -8.34
C GLN A 67 4.26 8.90 -8.09
N GLY A 68 4.31 7.96 -7.14
CA GLY A 68 3.16 7.15 -6.73
C GLY A 68 1.98 8.01 -6.23
N LEU A 69 2.26 9.03 -5.42
CA LEU A 69 1.25 9.97 -4.95
C LEU A 69 0.65 10.81 -6.09
N VAL A 70 1.50 11.37 -6.95
CA VAL A 70 1.07 12.25 -8.04
C VAL A 70 0.27 11.49 -9.10
N ALA A 71 0.67 10.26 -9.43
CA ALA A 71 0.03 9.46 -10.47
C ALA A 71 -1.23 8.74 -9.98
N GLY A 72 -1.22 8.20 -8.76
CA GLY A 72 -2.31 7.38 -8.23
C GLY A 72 -3.29 8.15 -7.35
N VAL A 73 -2.78 8.85 -6.33
CA VAL A 73 -3.59 9.41 -5.24
C VAL A 73 -4.15 10.79 -5.59
N ARG A 74 -3.30 11.70 -6.08
CA ARG A 74 -3.66 13.11 -6.35
C ARG A 74 -4.86 13.27 -7.29
N PRO A 75 -5.01 12.51 -8.40
CA PRO A 75 -6.16 12.67 -9.29
C PRO A 75 -7.49 12.37 -8.60
N LEU A 76 -7.51 11.43 -7.66
CA LEU A 76 -8.72 11.06 -6.91
C LEU A 76 -9.03 12.07 -5.82
N ALA A 77 -8.00 12.61 -5.16
CA ALA A 77 -8.16 13.63 -4.11
C ALA A 77 -8.64 14.99 -4.64
N LEU A 78 -8.48 15.26 -5.95
CA LEU A 78 -8.94 16.48 -6.61
C LEU A 78 -10.29 16.31 -7.31
N ALA A 79 -10.81 15.09 -7.40
CA ALA A 79 -12.08 14.78 -8.05
C ALA A 79 -13.31 14.91 -7.12
N THR A 80 -13.09 15.38 -5.88
CA THR A 80 -14.14 15.75 -4.91
C THR A 80 -14.83 17.05 -5.27
#